data_AF-A0AA40HDG7-F1
#
_entry.id   AF-A0AA40HDG7-F1
#
_cell.length_a   1.000
_cell.length_b   1.000
_cell.length_c   1.000
_cell.angle_alpha   90.00
_cell.angle_beta   90.00
_cell.angle_gamma   90.00
#
_symmetry.space_group_name_H-M   'P 1'
#
loop_
_entity.id
_entity.type
_entity.pdbx_description
1 polymer ?
#
loop_
_entity_poly.entity_id
_entity_poly.type
_entity_poly.pdbx_seq_one_letter_code
_entity_poly.pdbx_strand_id
1 'polypeptide(L)' 'MDSARGPAPRTGSWDASGFLRVWQRLDPQGRGYLDDKELDAFCRQMLTTLGTDVSTCASKP' A
#
# COMPACT_ATOMS: atom_id res chain seq x y z
N MET A 1 -10.35 -5.22 34.28
CA MET A 1 -9.36 -4.57 33.39
C MET A 1 -9.38 -5.34 32.08
N ASP A 2 -10.12 -4.78 31.15
CA ASP A 2 -10.48 -5.32 29.85
C ASP A 2 -9.26 -5.40 28.93
N SER A 3 -8.83 -6.60 28.61
CA SER A 3 -7.88 -6.84 27.51
C SER A 3 -8.46 -7.85 26.52
N ALA A 4 -9.75 -7.73 26.23
CA ALA A 4 -10.36 -8.35 25.05
C ALA A 4 -10.07 -7.50 23.81
N ARG A 5 -8.80 -7.29 23.48
CA ARG A 5 -8.44 -6.75 22.16
C ARG A 5 -8.37 -7.94 21.21
N GLY A 6 -9.54 -8.36 20.70
CA GLY A 6 -9.62 -9.30 19.60
C GLY A 6 -8.69 -8.86 18.45
N PRO A 7 -8.20 -9.79 17.61
CA PRO A 7 -7.32 -9.44 16.51
C PRO A 7 -7.99 -8.35 15.68
N ALA A 8 -7.37 -7.17 15.64
CA ALA A 8 -7.86 -6.05 14.85
C ALA A 8 -8.08 -6.54 13.41
N PRO A 9 -9.15 -6.07 12.74
CA PRO A 9 -9.38 -6.44 11.35
C PRO A 9 -8.10 -6.15 10.57
N ARG A 10 -7.58 -7.19 9.92
CA ARG A 10 -6.42 -7.14 9.04
C ARG A 10 -6.80 -6.36 7.78
N THR A 11 -7.15 -5.09 7.93
CA THR A 11 -6.95 -4.11 6.87
C THR A 11 -5.46 -4.21 6.56
N GLY A 12 -5.12 -4.62 5.34
CA GLY A 12 -3.77 -5.02 4.95
C GLY A 12 -2.79 -3.89 5.22
N SER A 13 -2.18 -3.91 6.41
CA SER A 13 -1.21 -2.91 6.83
C SER A 13 -0.05 -3.00 5.86
N TRP A 14 0.16 -1.96 5.05
CA TRP A 14 1.46 -1.77 4.45
C TRP A 14 2.43 -1.38 5.54
N ASP A 15 3.05 -2.40 6.13
CA ASP A 15 4.18 -2.19 7.00
C ASP A 15 5.37 -1.69 6.17
N ALA A 16 6.37 -1.08 6.82
CA ALA A 16 7.53 -0.49 6.17
C ALA A 16 8.27 -1.47 5.23
N SER A 17 8.22 -2.77 5.53
CA SER A 17 8.75 -3.84 4.68
C SER A 17 7.99 -4.00 3.35
N GLY A 18 6.68 -3.77 3.34
CA GLY A 18 5.85 -3.75 2.13
C GLY A 18 6.22 -2.58 1.22
N PHE A 19 6.41 -1.40 1.81
CA PHE A 19 6.90 -0.20 1.12
C PHE A 19 8.28 -0.47 0.47
N LEU A 20 9.23 -0.99 1.24
CA LEU A 20 10.60 -1.25 0.76
C LEU A 20 10.63 -2.23 -0.42
N ARG A 21 9.75 -3.23 -0.42
CA ARG A 21 9.68 -4.26 -1.47
C ARG A 21 9.15 -3.71 -2.80
N VAL A 22 8.29 -2.69 -2.75
CA VAL A 22 7.84 -1.99 -3.97
C VAL A 22 8.91 -1.00 -4.42
N TRP A 23 9.52 -0.27 -3.47
CA TRP A 23 10.63 0.65 -3.72
C TRP A 23 11.80 -0.03 -4.45
N GLN A 24 12.23 -1.21 -4.00
CA GLN A 24 13.34 -1.97 -4.62
C GLN A 24 13.11 -2.37 -6.08
N ARG A 25 11.85 -2.47 -6.53
CA ARG A 25 11.56 -2.77 -7.94
C ARG A 25 11.74 -1.57 -8.85
N LEU A 26 11.56 -0.37 -8.30
CA LEU A 26 11.65 0.89 -9.03
C LEU A 26 13.05 1.49 -8.94
N ASP A 27 13.78 1.23 -7.86
CA ASP A 27 15.19 1.58 -7.72
C ASP A 27 16.09 0.33 -7.57
N PRO A 28 16.20 -0.52 -8.60
CA PRO A 28 17.02 -1.72 -8.55
C PRO A 28 18.53 -1.41 -8.50
N GLN A 29 18.93 -0.18 -8.88
CA GLN A 29 20.31 0.28 -8.87
C GLN A 29 20.70 0.93 -7.54
N GLY A 30 19.76 1.17 -6.62
CA GLY A 30 20.04 1.80 -5.32
C GLY A 30 20.49 3.26 -5.45
N ARG A 31 19.95 3.99 -6.42
CA ARG A 31 20.19 5.43 -6.62
C ARG A 31 19.70 6.27 -5.45
N GLY A 32 18.73 5.76 -4.69
CA GLY A 32 18.17 6.42 -3.51
C GLY A 32 17.11 7.48 -3.84
N TYR A 33 16.76 7.66 -5.12
CA TYR A 33 15.68 8.52 -5.57
C TYR A 33 14.96 7.91 -6.79
N LEU A 34 13.69 8.27 -6.94
CA LEU A 34 12.85 7.90 -8.08
C LEU A 34 12.65 9.15 -8.94
N ASP A 35 12.75 9.00 -10.26
CA ASP A 35 12.39 10.05 -11.20
C ASP A 35 10.86 10.24 -11.23
N ASP A 36 10.38 11.37 -11.75
CA ASP A 36 8.94 11.73 -11.76
C ASP A 36 8.03 10.60 -12.27
N LYS A 37 8.44 9.93 -13.35
CA LYS A 37 7.71 8.80 -13.94
C LYS A 37 7.68 7.56 -13.05
N GLU A 38 8.76 7.32 -12.31
CA GLU A 38 8.90 6.18 -11.41
C GLU A 38 8.12 6.43 -10.11
N LEU A 39 8.09 7.67 -9.63
CA LEU A 39 7.28 8.08 -8.49
C LEU A 39 5.78 7.94 -8.78
N ASP A 40 5.31 8.31 -9.97
CA ASP A 40 3.91 8.12 -10.33
C ASP A 40 3.56 6.61 -10.46
N ALA A 41 4.45 5.82 -11.08
CA ALA A 41 4.29 4.36 -11.11
C ALA A 41 4.25 3.73 -9.71
N PHE A 42 5.04 4.25 -8.77
CA PHE A 42 5.04 3.85 -7.37
C PHE A 42 3.68 4.11 -6.72
N CYS A 43 3.19 5.35 -6.78
CA CYS A 43 1.91 5.76 -6.19
C CYS A 43 0.74 4.92 -6.74
N ARG A 44 0.71 4.67 -8.06
CA ARG A 44 -0.31 3.80 -8.68
C ARG A 44 -0.26 2.37 -8.13
N GLN A 45 0.93 1.78 -7.99
CA GLN A 45 1.07 0.46 -7.37
C GLN A 45 0.68 0.45 -5.89
N MET A 46 1.03 1.50 -5.13
CA MET A 46 0.64 1.62 -3.71
C MET A 46 -0.89 1.59 -3.57
N LEU A 47 -1.57 2.45 -4.32
CA LEU A 47 -3.03 2.61 -4.23
C LEU A 47 -3.77 1.35 -4.69
N THR A 48 -3.26 0.67 -5.73
CA THR A 48 -3.80 -0.61 -6.20
C THR A 48 -3.61 -1.73 -5.17
N THR A 49 -2.46 -1.77 -4.50
CA THR A 49 -2.12 -2.83 -3.53
C THR A 49 -2.83 -2.63 -2.18
N LEU A 50 -3.00 -1.37 -1.76
CA LEU A 50 -3.70 -1.01 -0.52
C LEU A 50 -5.22 -1.12 -0.63
N GLY A 51 -5.75 -1.44 -1.81
CA GLY A 51 -7.17 -1.69 -1.97
C GLY A 51 -8.00 -0.44 -1.69
N THR A 52 -7.62 0.72 -2.24
CA THR A 52 -8.62 1.75 -2.54
C THR A 52 -9.42 1.31 -3.76
N ASP A 53 -10.03 0.13 -3.68
CA ASP A 53 -11.13 -0.19 -4.56
C ASP A 53 -12.28 0.72 -4.14
N VAL A 54 -12.39 1.86 -4.81
CA VAL A 54 -13.55 2.76 -4.72
C VAL A 54 -14.86 2.05 -5.14
N SER A 55 -14.81 0.77 -5.54
CA SER A 55 -15.97 0.02 -6.03
C SER A 55 -16.84 -0.62 -4.94
N THR A 56 -16.51 -0.50 -3.65
CA THR A 56 -17.41 -0.95 -2.57
C THR A 56 -18.15 0.19 -1.87
N CYS A 57 -18.77 1.08 -2.64
CA CYS A 57 -19.96 1.80 -2.16
C CYS A 57 -20.94 2.14 -3.29
N ALA A 58 -21.15 1.19 -4.20
CA ALA A 58 -22.27 1.22 -5.14
C ALA A 58 -23.10 -0.06 -5.02
N SER A 59 -23.53 -0.40 -3.81
CA SER A 59 -24.74 -1.22 -3.66
C SER A 59 -25.92 -0.30 -3.97
N LYS A 60 -26.35 -0.31 -5.24
CA LYS A 60 -27.59 0.33 -5.71
C LYS A 60 -28.84 -0.38 -5.12
N PRO A 61 -30.02 0.28 -5.14
CA PRO A 61 -31.10 0.16 -4.15
C PRO A 61 -31.85 -1.16 -4.14
#